data_AF-A0A9J6N5F1-F1
#
_entry.id   AF-A0A9J6N5F1-F1
#
_cell.length_a   1.000
_cell.length_b   1.000
_cell.length_c   1.000
_cell.angle_alpha   90.00
_cell.angle_beta   90.00
_cell.angle_gamma   90.00
#
_symmetry.space_group_name_H-M   'P 1'
#
loop_
_entity.id
_entity.type
_entity.pdbx_description
1 polymer ?
#
loop_
_entity_poly.entity_id
_entity_poly.type
_entity_poly.pdbx_seq_one_letter_code
_entity_poly.pdbx_strand_id
1 'polypeptide(L)'
;MLKTRFLKLLTTKLGDDRFLLTAQDEHGRSMSPFKWKNLVFSSHEESFFGTALDEMTVDDVEGVVVNGWQLVSLFAKESFNRFIEWDWNEESEICLAAANSMYEGIVEKDWHPDFSVWGPDGEFHWKLPERVMDEFHPEFWEQMVHGDGSSASSPADEVVHGDDSRASSEADEVRHENRPHASPTALNYISDLYNSALDSFLTRNNAAKELFGPKLDLLKKQNLSGLELARYFDEESWLEWVGIKESEAPFTIGLRLDEPEDGDGDWSLDVFLRGKKNIDEIVDVEDVKRIPARWRP
;
A
#
# COMPACT_ATOMS: atom_id res chain seq x y z
N MET A 1 -3.96 -44.75 -5.51
CA MET A 1 -3.15 -43.84 -4.67
C MET A 1 -3.11 -42.51 -5.37
N LEU A 2 -3.72 -41.48 -4.79
CA LEU A 2 -3.59 -40.12 -5.30
C LEU A 2 -2.14 -39.70 -5.07
N LYS A 3 -1.37 -39.44 -6.13
CA LYS A 3 -0.12 -38.69 -5.99
C LYS A 3 -0.51 -37.29 -5.53
N THR A 4 -0.39 -37.01 -4.24
CA THR A 4 -0.43 -35.64 -3.72
C THR A 4 0.58 -34.83 -4.52
N ARG A 5 0.16 -33.66 -5.01
CA ARG A 5 1.03 -32.78 -5.79
C ARG A 5 1.64 -31.77 -4.82
N PHE A 6 2.96 -31.68 -4.81
CA PHE A 6 3.67 -30.60 -4.11
C PHE A 6 3.75 -29.38 -5.03
N LEU A 7 3.60 -28.18 -4.46
CA LEU A 7 3.84 -26.92 -5.14
C LEU A 7 4.38 -25.87 -4.18
N LYS A 8 5.56 -25.34 -4.49
CA LYS A 8 6.11 -24.18 -3.80
C LYS A 8 5.72 -22.90 -4.55
N LEU A 9 5.01 -21.98 -3.91
CA LEU A 9 4.67 -20.67 -4.47
C LEU A 9 5.71 -19.65 -4.02
N LEU A 10 6.24 -18.89 -4.98
CA LEU A 10 7.25 -17.87 -4.71
C LEU A 10 6.70 -16.51 -5.10
N THR A 11 6.80 -15.56 -4.18
CA THR A 11 6.47 -14.15 -4.39
C THR A 11 7.75 -13.36 -4.52
N THR A 12 7.87 -12.59 -5.60
CA THR A 12 8.98 -11.67 -5.82
C THR A 12 8.42 -10.27 -6.05
N LYS A 13 8.87 -9.30 -5.25
CA LYS A 13 8.49 -7.90 -5.46
C LYS A 13 9.17 -7.38 -6.73
N LEU A 14 8.39 -6.82 -7.64
CA LEU A 14 8.86 -6.11 -8.82
C LEU A 14 8.90 -4.60 -8.52
N GLY A 15 9.42 -3.82 -9.47
CA GLY A 15 9.21 -2.37 -9.47
C GLY A 15 7.75 -1.98 -9.70
N ASP A 16 7.41 -0.73 -9.38
CA ASP A 16 6.09 -0.13 -9.57
C ASP A 16 4.95 -0.85 -8.81
N ASP A 17 5.17 -1.25 -7.57
CA ASP A 17 4.12 -1.83 -6.70
C ASP A 17 3.46 -3.12 -7.22
N ARG A 18 4.18 -3.85 -8.07
CA ARG A 18 3.76 -5.14 -8.65
C ARG A 18 4.53 -6.30 -8.05
N PHE A 19 3.94 -7.48 -8.13
CA PHE A 19 4.51 -8.71 -7.62
C PHE A 19 4.44 -9.80 -8.68
N LEU A 20 5.52 -10.57 -8.82
CA LEU A 20 5.57 -11.76 -9.64
C LEU A 20 5.31 -12.98 -8.77
N LEU A 21 4.33 -13.78 -9.14
CA LEU A 21 4.12 -15.11 -8.57
C LEU A 21 4.66 -16.16 -9.53
N THR A 22 5.55 -17.01 -9.03
CA THR A 22 6.08 -18.18 -9.74
C THR A 22 5.85 -19.44 -8.91
N ALA A 23 6.00 -20.61 -9.52
CA ALA A 23 5.85 -21.87 -8.81
C ALA A 23 6.97 -22.84 -9.12
N GLN A 24 7.37 -23.62 -8.13
CA GLN A 24 8.35 -24.71 -8.27
C GLN A 24 7.73 -26.05 -7.85
N ASP A 25 8.23 -27.13 -8.46
CA ASP A 25 7.91 -28.50 -8.04
C ASP A 25 8.78 -28.97 -6.86
N GLU A 26 8.56 -30.21 -6.42
CA GLU A 26 9.30 -30.83 -5.28
C GLU A 26 10.83 -30.92 -5.50
N HIS A 27 11.30 -30.74 -6.74
CA HIS A 27 12.71 -30.74 -7.10
C HIS A 27 13.28 -29.31 -7.27
N GLY A 28 12.50 -28.28 -6.92
CA GLY A 28 12.87 -26.87 -7.10
C GLY A 28 12.81 -26.40 -8.56
N ARG A 29 12.20 -27.16 -9.48
CA ARG A 29 12.14 -26.78 -10.89
C ARG A 29 10.97 -25.85 -11.13
N SER A 30 11.23 -24.71 -11.77
CA SER A 30 10.20 -23.76 -12.19
C SER A 30 9.12 -24.45 -13.04
N MET A 31 7.87 -24.06 -12.79
CA MET A 31 6.67 -24.56 -13.46
C MET A 31 6.02 -23.46 -14.27
N SER A 32 5.73 -23.74 -15.54
CA SER A 32 4.96 -22.83 -16.39
C SER A 32 3.58 -22.49 -15.77
N PRO A 33 3.14 -21.21 -15.80
CA PRO A 33 1.85 -20.75 -15.28
C PRO A 33 0.65 -21.61 -15.68
N PHE A 34 0.66 -22.16 -16.89
CA PHE A 34 -0.39 -23.05 -17.39
C PHE A 34 -0.68 -24.24 -16.46
N LYS A 35 0.32 -24.73 -15.71
CA LYS A 35 0.17 -25.90 -14.82
C LYS A 35 -0.44 -25.58 -13.46
N TRP A 36 -0.25 -24.35 -12.96
CA TRP A 36 -0.51 -24.03 -11.55
C TRP A 36 -1.42 -22.82 -11.34
N LYS A 37 -1.50 -21.88 -12.29
CA LYS A 37 -2.28 -20.64 -12.16
C LYS A 37 -3.72 -20.92 -11.74
N ASN A 38 -4.39 -21.87 -12.41
CA ASN A 38 -5.77 -22.23 -12.07
C ASN A 38 -5.91 -22.94 -10.71
N LEU A 39 -4.85 -23.56 -10.18
CA LEU A 39 -4.88 -24.21 -8.86
C LEU A 39 -4.81 -23.18 -7.72
N VAL A 40 -4.15 -22.05 -7.97
CA VAL A 40 -4.01 -20.93 -7.03
C VAL A 40 -5.22 -20.01 -7.09
N PHE A 41 -5.66 -19.64 -8.30
CA PHE A 41 -6.61 -18.56 -8.49
C PHE A 41 -8.07 -18.99 -8.72
N SER A 42 -8.41 -20.28 -8.68
CA SER A 42 -9.77 -20.76 -9.02
C SER A 42 -10.90 -20.16 -8.19
N SER A 43 -10.58 -19.65 -7.00
CA SER A 43 -11.55 -19.08 -6.06
C SER A 43 -11.30 -17.58 -5.80
N HIS A 44 -10.44 -16.94 -6.60
CA HIS A 44 -10.01 -15.56 -6.40
C HIS A 44 -10.70 -14.62 -7.39
N GLU A 45 -11.74 -13.94 -6.93
CA GLU A 45 -12.58 -13.05 -7.76
C GLU A 45 -11.81 -11.84 -8.30
N GLU A 46 -10.85 -11.33 -7.53
CA GLU A 46 -10.07 -10.14 -7.85
C GLU A 46 -9.11 -10.38 -9.03
N SER A 47 -8.71 -11.63 -9.30
CA SER A 47 -8.00 -12.00 -10.53
C SER A 47 -8.95 -12.50 -11.64
N PHE A 48 -10.27 -12.33 -11.47
CA PHE A 48 -11.29 -12.95 -12.32
C PHE A 48 -11.08 -14.46 -12.42
N PHE A 49 -10.89 -15.13 -11.29
CA PHE A 49 -10.61 -16.57 -11.22
C PHE A 49 -9.34 -16.97 -12.00
N GLY A 50 -8.37 -16.05 -12.10
CA GLY A 50 -7.09 -16.26 -12.78
C GLY A 50 -7.07 -15.94 -14.28
N THR A 51 -8.18 -15.45 -14.87
CA THR A 51 -8.24 -15.16 -16.31
C THR A 51 -7.69 -13.79 -16.69
N ALA A 52 -7.68 -12.83 -15.76
CA ALA A 52 -7.26 -11.45 -16.01
C ALA A 52 -5.82 -11.17 -15.52
N LEU A 53 -4.98 -12.20 -15.47
CA LEU A 53 -3.60 -12.09 -15.01
C LEU A 53 -2.65 -12.07 -16.20
N ASP A 54 -1.75 -11.10 -16.21
CA ASP A 54 -0.68 -11.01 -17.19
C ASP A 54 0.44 -12.01 -16.84
N GLU A 55 0.94 -12.70 -17.85
CA GLU A 55 2.08 -13.61 -17.72
C GLU A 55 3.37 -12.85 -18.06
N MET A 56 4.42 -13.04 -17.27
CA MET A 56 5.70 -12.37 -17.44
C MET A 56 6.85 -13.35 -17.19
N THR A 57 7.93 -13.21 -17.94
CA THR A 57 9.17 -13.97 -17.75
C THR A 57 10.24 -13.05 -17.18
N VAL A 58 10.84 -13.42 -16.05
CA VAL A 58 11.96 -12.73 -15.42
C VAL A 58 13.05 -13.77 -15.15
N ASP A 59 14.29 -13.50 -15.61
CA ASP A 59 15.43 -14.40 -15.44
C ASP A 59 15.15 -15.87 -15.81
N ASP A 60 14.54 -16.08 -16.98
CA ASP A 60 14.10 -17.39 -17.51
C ASP A 60 13.01 -18.11 -16.67
N VAL A 61 12.40 -17.41 -15.70
CA VAL A 61 11.30 -17.93 -14.89
C VAL A 61 9.97 -17.31 -15.36
N GLU A 62 9.07 -18.14 -15.87
CA GLU A 62 7.70 -17.72 -16.21
C GLU A 62 6.81 -17.64 -14.96
N GLY A 63 6.11 -16.52 -14.80
CA GLY A 63 5.18 -16.27 -13.71
C GLY A 63 3.96 -15.46 -14.13
N VAL A 64 3.13 -15.11 -13.15
CA VAL A 64 2.00 -14.19 -13.32
C VAL A 64 2.22 -12.94 -12.50
N VAL A 65 1.82 -11.79 -13.04
CA VAL A 65 1.93 -10.50 -12.36
C VAL A 65 0.63 -10.19 -11.64
N VAL A 66 0.74 -9.76 -10.38
CA VAL A 66 -0.37 -9.29 -9.55
C VAL A 66 -0.04 -7.93 -8.94
N ASN A 67 -1.06 -7.12 -8.66
CA ASN A 67 -0.92 -5.91 -7.85
C ASN A 67 -1.05 -6.21 -6.36
N GLY A 68 -0.75 -5.24 -5.49
CA GLY A 68 -0.83 -5.42 -4.04
C GLY A 68 -2.20 -5.91 -3.55
N TRP A 69 -3.30 -5.39 -4.10
CA TRP A 69 -4.65 -5.81 -3.68
C TRP A 69 -4.92 -7.27 -4.04
N GLN A 70 -4.55 -7.70 -5.24
CA GLN A 70 -4.69 -9.09 -5.66
C GLN A 70 -3.83 -10.04 -4.83
N LEU A 71 -2.63 -9.61 -4.40
CA LEU A 71 -1.77 -10.43 -3.55
C LEU A 71 -2.37 -10.58 -2.14
N VAL A 72 -2.74 -9.46 -1.50
CA VAL A 72 -3.34 -9.45 -0.16
C VAL A 72 -4.64 -10.24 -0.13
N SER A 73 -5.55 -9.99 -1.07
CA SER A 73 -6.85 -10.70 -1.12
C SER A 73 -6.72 -12.18 -1.47
N LEU A 74 -5.72 -12.58 -2.26
CA LEU A 74 -5.44 -14.00 -2.54
C LEU A 74 -5.04 -14.74 -1.27
N PHE A 75 -4.06 -14.20 -0.55
CA PHE A 75 -3.54 -14.83 0.67
C PHE A 75 -4.54 -14.78 1.82
N ALA A 76 -5.25 -13.65 2.01
CA ALA A 76 -6.23 -13.49 3.08
C ALA A 76 -7.39 -14.48 3.02
N LYS A 77 -7.78 -14.91 1.79
CA LYS A 77 -8.87 -15.88 1.59
C LYS A 77 -8.46 -17.32 1.88
N GLU A 78 -7.15 -17.62 1.89
CA GLU A 78 -6.56 -18.96 2.09
C GLU A 78 -7.29 -20.10 1.33
N SER A 79 -7.84 -19.79 0.16
CA SER A 79 -8.70 -20.73 -0.58
C SER A 79 -7.91 -21.78 -1.38
N PHE A 80 -6.68 -22.06 -0.94
CA PHE A 80 -5.76 -22.97 -1.60
C PHE A 80 -6.29 -24.41 -1.60
N ASN A 81 -6.03 -25.11 -2.70
CA ASN A 81 -6.50 -26.46 -2.89
C ASN A 81 -5.89 -27.41 -1.85
N ARG A 82 -6.73 -28.01 -0.99
CA ARG A 82 -6.33 -28.92 0.11
C ARG A 82 -5.72 -30.25 -0.33
N PHE A 83 -5.80 -30.60 -1.62
CA PHE A 83 -5.19 -31.80 -2.18
C PHE A 83 -3.76 -31.57 -2.69
N ILE A 84 -3.26 -30.34 -2.55
CA ILE A 84 -1.90 -29.94 -2.89
C ILE A 84 -1.15 -29.70 -1.57
N GLU A 85 0.09 -30.19 -1.53
CA GLU A 85 1.03 -29.85 -0.47
C GLU A 85 1.69 -28.53 -0.86
N TRP A 86 1.37 -27.47 -0.14
CA TRP A 86 1.84 -26.12 -0.41
C TRP A 86 3.08 -25.82 0.40
N ASP A 87 4.03 -25.19 -0.25
CA ASP A 87 5.21 -24.58 0.35
C ASP A 87 5.33 -23.14 -0.14
N TRP A 88 6.05 -22.31 0.58
CA TRP A 88 6.18 -20.88 0.31
C TRP A 88 7.65 -20.45 0.45
N ASN A 89 8.07 -19.39 -0.25
CA ASN A 89 9.29 -18.69 0.12
C ASN A 89 9.03 -17.73 1.29
N GLU A 90 10.10 -17.23 1.90
CA GLU A 90 10.04 -16.30 3.06
C GLU A 90 9.11 -15.10 2.79
N GLU A 91 9.21 -14.49 1.61
CA GLU A 91 8.35 -13.37 1.21
C GLU A 91 6.87 -13.75 1.18
N SER A 92 6.55 -14.94 0.65
CA SER A 92 5.17 -15.42 0.61
C SER A 92 4.65 -15.76 2.00
N GLU A 93 5.48 -16.32 2.89
CA GLU A 93 5.10 -16.61 4.27
C GLU A 93 4.80 -15.32 5.05
N ILE A 94 5.67 -14.31 4.91
CA ILE A 94 5.47 -12.98 5.51
C ILE A 94 4.19 -12.33 4.98
N CYS A 95 3.97 -12.38 3.66
CA CYS A 95 2.72 -11.89 3.06
C CYS A 95 1.51 -12.64 3.60
N LEU A 96 1.56 -13.98 3.61
CA LEU A 96 0.45 -14.84 4.01
C LEU A 96 0.06 -14.58 5.46
N ALA A 97 1.04 -14.44 6.35
CA ALA A 97 0.84 -14.15 7.76
C ALA A 97 0.06 -12.83 7.97
N ALA A 98 0.48 -11.74 7.33
CA ALA A 98 -0.13 -10.43 7.50
C ALA A 98 -1.38 -10.19 6.61
N ALA A 99 -1.65 -11.08 5.64
CA ALA A 99 -2.66 -10.84 4.61
C ALA A 99 -4.07 -10.66 5.18
N ASN A 100 -4.46 -11.48 6.16
CA ASN A 100 -5.81 -11.47 6.68
C ASN A 100 -6.16 -10.12 7.35
N SER A 101 -5.32 -9.64 8.26
CA SER A 101 -5.56 -8.37 8.95
C SER A 101 -5.33 -7.16 8.06
N MET A 102 -4.43 -7.22 7.07
CA MET A 102 -4.37 -6.21 6.01
C MET A 102 -5.67 -6.15 5.20
N TYR A 103 -6.21 -7.31 4.80
CA TYR A 103 -7.46 -7.39 4.06
C TYR A 103 -8.63 -6.81 4.87
N GLU A 104 -8.73 -7.17 6.15
CA GLU A 104 -9.76 -6.62 7.04
C GLU A 104 -9.60 -5.10 7.19
N GLY A 105 -8.39 -4.59 7.45
CA GLY A 105 -8.15 -3.14 7.55
C GLY A 105 -8.57 -2.39 6.28
N ILE A 106 -8.29 -2.95 5.10
CA ILE A 106 -8.71 -2.37 3.83
C ILE A 106 -10.25 -2.42 3.68
N VAL A 107 -10.89 -3.55 3.96
CA VAL A 107 -12.34 -3.71 3.75
C VAL A 107 -13.17 -2.92 4.76
N GLU A 108 -12.70 -2.86 6.02
CA GLU A 108 -13.36 -2.15 7.12
C GLU A 108 -13.12 -0.64 7.14
N LYS A 109 -12.33 -0.14 6.17
CA LYS A 109 -12.02 1.29 5.99
C LYS A 109 -11.14 1.89 7.08
N ASP A 110 -10.21 1.09 7.60
CA ASP A 110 -9.16 1.53 8.53
C ASP A 110 -8.02 2.25 7.76
N TRP A 111 -8.39 3.35 7.09
CA TRP A 111 -7.55 4.01 6.09
C TRP A 111 -6.97 5.30 6.66
N HIS A 112 -5.74 5.20 7.14
CA HIS A 112 -5.01 6.32 7.72
C HIS A 112 -3.76 6.62 6.91
N PRO A 113 -3.51 7.89 6.53
CA PRO A 113 -2.23 8.26 5.99
C PRO A 113 -1.13 8.15 7.06
N ASP A 114 0.08 7.84 6.63
CA ASP A 114 1.23 7.84 7.54
C ASP A 114 1.78 9.26 7.70
N PHE A 115 1.31 9.94 8.74
CA PHE A 115 1.77 11.27 9.12
C PHE A 115 3.23 11.31 9.60
N SER A 116 3.89 10.17 9.86
CA SER A 116 5.26 10.11 10.39
C SER A 116 6.34 10.17 9.31
N VAL A 117 6.06 9.60 8.13
CA VAL A 117 6.94 9.66 6.93
C VAL A 117 6.66 10.88 6.06
N TRP A 118 5.73 11.72 6.49
CA TRP A 118 5.29 12.93 5.83
C TRP A 118 6.23 14.11 6.07
N GLY A 119 6.97 14.52 5.04
CA GLY A 119 7.96 15.60 5.08
C GLY A 119 8.22 16.24 3.70
N PRO A 120 9.11 17.24 3.59
CA PRO A 120 9.33 18.01 2.35
C PRO A 120 9.84 17.17 1.16
N ASP A 121 10.44 16.01 1.43
CA ASP A 121 10.93 15.05 0.43
C ASP A 121 10.18 13.70 0.49
N GLY A 122 9.13 13.58 1.34
CA GLY A 122 8.44 12.32 1.60
C GLY A 122 7.26 12.09 0.66
N GLU A 123 7.19 10.91 0.05
CA GLU A 123 6.05 10.49 -0.75
C GLU A 123 4.85 10.15 0.15
N PHE A 124 3.64 10.35 -0.37
CA PHE A 124 2.42 9.97 0.35
C PHE A 124 2.38 8.45 0.52
N HIS A 125 2.21 7.98 1.76
CA HIS A 125 2.02 6.57 2.09
C HIS A 125 0.83 6.38 3.04
N TRP A 126 0.17 5.24 2.94
CA TRP A 126 -0.79 4.76 3.92
C TRP A 126 -0.07 4.12 5.11
N LYS A 127 -0.53 4.46 6.32
CA LYS A 127 -0.06 3.87 7.59
C LYS A 127 -0.57 2.44 7.67
N LEU A 128 0.32 1.51 8.02
CA LEU A 128 -0.09 0.15 8.35
C LEU A 128 -0.99 0.19 9.60
N PRO A 129 -2.19 -0.42 9.58
CA PRO A 129 -3.11 -0.34 10.71
C PRO A 129 -2.54 -0.97 11.98
N GLU A 130 -2.88 -0.41 13.14
CA GLU A 130 -2.40 -0.92 14.43
C GLU A 130 -2.82 -2.37 14.65
N ARG A 131 -4.01 -2.78 14.18
CA ARG A 131 -4.45 -4.19 14.22
C ARG A 131 -3.49 -5.15 13.54
N VAL A 132 -2.83 -4.72 12.46
CA VAL A 132 -1.86 -5.57 11.76
C VAL A 132 -0.57 -5.60 12.56
N MET A 133 -0.13 -4.46 13.09
CA MET A 133 1.10 -4.35 13.90
C MET A 133 1.03 -5.19 15.18
N ASP A 134 -0.11 -5.16 15.87
CA ASP A 134 -0.33 -5.80 17.16
C ASP A 134 -0.51 -7.33 17.07
N GLU A 135 -0.75 -7.87 15.88
CA GLU A 135 -0.87 -9.32 15.66
C GLU A 135 0.47 -10.06 15.79
N PHE A 136 1.59 -9.34 15.65
CA PHE A 136 2.92 -9.94 15.59
C PHE A 136 3.84 -9.40 16.68
N HIS A 137 4.75 -10.25 17.15
CA HIS A 137 5.83 -9.81 18.03
C HIS A 137 6.85 -8.94 17.26
N PRO A 138 7.56 -8.01 17.92
CA PRO A 138 8.55 -7.14 17.28
C PRO A 138 9.60 -7.87 16.44
N GLU A 139 10.01 -9.09 16.83
CA GLU A 139 10.96 -9.92 16.08
C GLU A 139 10.49 -10.24 14.65
N PHE A 140 9.18 -10.40 14.45
CA PHE A 140 8.61 -10.57 13.11
C PHE A 140 8.85 -9.33 12.23
N TRP A 141 8.78 -8.14 12.80
CA TRP A 141 8.93 -6.89 12.06
C TRP A 141 10.39 -6.54 11.77
N GLU A 142 11.30 -6.98 12.63
CA GLU A 142 12.75 -6.75 12.52
C GLU A 142 13.47 -7.76 11.60
N GLN A 143 12.84 -8.88 11.27
CA GLN A 143 13.43 -9.88 10.38
C GLN A 143 13.73 -9.28 9.00
N MET A 144 14.86 -9.70 8.42
CA MET A 144 15.27 -9.28 7.08
C MET A 144 14.54 -10.12 6.04
N VAL A 145 13.98 -9.47 5.03
CA VAL A 145 13.38 -10.18 3.89
C VAL A 145 14.50 -10.46 2.88
N HIS A 146 14.97 -11.70 2.83
CA HIS A 146 15.99 -12.09 1.87
C HIS A 146 15.33 -12.34 0.52
N GLY A 147 15.41 -11.35 -0.37
CA GLY A 147 15.07 -11.49 -1.78
C GLY A 147 15.79 -12.70 -2.36
N ASP A 148 15.12 -13.84 -2.49
CA ASP A 148 15.74 -15.10 -2.91
C ASP A 148 15.89 -15.13 -4.44
N GLY A 149 16.63 -14.13 -4.95
CA GLY A 149 16.96 -13.89 -6.35
C GLY A 149 18.42 -14.21 -6.65
N SER A 150 19.01 -15.22 -6.02
CA SER A 150 20.20 -15.94 -6.51
C SER A 150 20.67 -16.98 -5.50
N SER A 151 20.09 -18.18 -5.54
CA SER A 151 20.77 -19.39 -5.10
C SER A 151 21.44 -20.08 -6.30
N ALA A 152 22.25 -19.34 -7.04
CA ALA A 152 23.29 -19.94 -7.88
C ALA A 152 24.52 -20.19 -6.99
N SER A 153 24.53 -21.34 -6.30
CA SER A 153 25.74 -21.88 -5.72
C SER A 153 26.77 -22.13 -6.83
N SER A 154 27.84 -21.34 -6.88
CA SER A 154 29.07 -21.74 -7.58
C SER A 154 30.13 -22.17 -6.56
N PRO A 155 30.77 -23.34 -6.74
CA PRO A 155 31.81 -23.81 -5.86
C PRO A 155 33.12 -23.04 -6.07
N ALA A 156 33.93 -23.06 -5.02
CA ALA A 156 35.24 -22.45 -4.93
C ALA A 156 36.29 -23.00 -5.90
N ASP A 157 37.35 -22.20 -6.04
CA ASP A 157 38.71 -22.49 -6.50
C ASP A 157 39.01 -22.53 -8.01
N GLU A 158 39.68 -21.47 -8.48
CA GLU A 158 40.95 -21.67 -9.19
C GLU A 158 41.89 -20.46 -9.03
N VAL A 159 43.06 -20.75 -8.44
CA VAL A 159 44.21 -19.86 -8.30
C VAL A 159 44.98 -19.83 -9.63
N VAL A 160 45.24 -18.65 -10.20
CA VAL A 160 46.32 -18.46 -11.17
C VAL A 160 47.08 -17.15 -10.90
N HIS A 161 48.38 -17.31 -10.65
CA HIS A 161 49.40 -16.27 -10.64
C HIS A 161 49.78 -15.82 -12.06
N GLY A 162 50.12 -14.53 -12.26
CA GLY A 162 50.95 -14.13 -13.41
C GLY A 162 50.87 -12.67 -13.86
N ASP A 163 51.71 -11.83 -13.24
CA ASP A 163 52.59 -10.77 -13.77
C ASP A 163 52.24 -9.81 -14.96
N ASP A 164 52.61 -8.56 -14.70
CA ASP A 164 53.14 -7.44 -15.50
C ASP A 164 52.33 -6.56 -16.50
N SER A 165 52.62 -5.27 -16.27
CA SER A 165 52.30 -3.94 -16.85
C SER A 165 51.89 -3.69 -18.32
N ARG A 166 50.95 -2.74 -18.53
CA ARG A 166 51.15 -1.40 -19.18
C ARG A 166 49.85 -0.67 -19.61
N ALA A 167 49.76 0.61 -19.23
CA ALA A 167 49.26 1.81 -19.92
C ALA A 167 47.92 1.87 -20.71
N SER A 168 47.08 2.83 -20.26
CA SER A 168 46.23 3.81 -20.98
C SER A 168 45.07 3.36 -21.88
N SER A 169 43.84 3.76 -21.52
CA SER A 169 43.05 4.77 -22.26
C SER A 169 41.74 5.10 -21.57
N GLU A 170 41.38 6.38 -21.56
CA GLU A 170 40.08 6.94 -21.18
C GLU A 170 38.94 6.33 -22.00
N ALA A 171 37.89 5.87 -21.32
CA ALA A 171 36.52 5.83 -21.84
C ALA A 171 35.56 5.99 -20.67
N ASP A 172 34.72 7.01 -20.75
CA ASP A 172 33.58 7.27 -19.88
C ASP A 172 32.64 6.05 -19.86
N GLU A 173 32.79 5.20 -18.83
CA GLU A 173 31.72 4.33 -18.39
C GLU A 173 31.07 4.99 -17.18
N VAL A 174 29.86 5.53 -17.40
CA VAL A 174 28.95 5.91 -16.34
C VAL A 174 28.63 4.64 -15.55
N ARG A 175 29.42 4.39 -14.51
CA ARG A 175 29.13 3.40 -13.48
C ARG A 175 27.88 3.87 -12.78
N HIS A 176 26.73 3.30 -13.15
CA HIS A 176 25.60 3.26 -12.25
C HIS A 176 26.10 2.57 -10.98
N GLU A 177 26.32 3.37 -9.94
CA GLU A 177 26.62 2.88 -8.60
C GLU A 177 25.46 1.98 -8.18
N ASN A 178 25.64 0.67 -8.33
CA ASN A 178 24.88 -0.33 -7.59
C ASN A 178 25.17 -0.07 -6.11
N ARG A 179 24.40 0.84 -5.49
CA ARG A 179 24.30 0.90 -4.04
C ARG A 179 23.71 -0.44 -3.60
N PRO A 180 24.34 -1.17 -2.66
CA PRO A 180 23.70 -2.33 -2.09
C PRO A 180 22.47 -1.82 -1.32
N HIS A 181 21.28 -1.99 -1.90
CA HIS A 181 20.05 -1.83 -1.15
C HIS A 181 20.09 -2.88 -0.05
N ALA A 182 20.21 -2.44 1.21
CA ALA A 182 20.03 -3.35 2.33
C ALA A 182 18.67 -4.04 2.15
N SER A 183 18.63 -5.36 2.34
CA SER A 183 17.37 -6.11 2.35
C SER A 183 16.35 -5.37 3.22
N PRO A 184 15.13 -5.11 2.72
CA PRO A 184 14.12 -4.46 3.53
C PRO A 184 13.76 -5.37 4.71
N THR A 185 13.42 -4.77 5.85
CA THR A 185 12.81 -5.51 6.95
C THR A 185 11.38 -5.93 6.57
N ALA A 186 10.82 -6.91 7.26
CA ALA A 186 9.42 -7.31 7.07
C ALA A 186 8.48 -6.12 7.28
N LEU A 187 8.78 -5.21 8.21
CA LEU A 187 8.00 -3.99 8.41
C LEU A 187 7.94 -3.12 7.16
N ASN A 188 9.09 -2.83 6.56
CA ASN A 188 9.14 -2.00 5.34
C ASN A 188 8.41 -2.72 4.19
N TYR A 189 8.65 -4.02 4.05
CA TYR A 189 8.04 -4.83 3.00
C TYR A 189 6.51 -4.88 3.10
N ILE A 190 5.96 -5.14 4.28
CA ILE A 190 4.53 -5.20 4.53
C ILE A 190 3.89 -3.80 4.48
N SER A 191 4.57 -2.76 4.95
CA SER A 191 4.05 -1.38 4.83
C SER A 191 3.93 -0.96 3.37
N ASP A 192 4.92 -1.28 2.54
CA ASP A 192 4.84 -1.04 1.09
C ASP A 192 3.73 -1.86 0.43
N LEU A 193 3.59 -3.13 0.81
CA LEU A 193 2.53 -3.99 0.30
C LEU A 193 1.15 -3.44 0.67
N TYR A 194 0.95 -3.01 1.92
CA TYR A 194 -0.30 -2.41 2.38
C TYR A 194 -0.62 -1.13 1.60
N ASN A 195 0.37 -0.26 1.43
CA ASN A 195 0.23 0.97 0.66
C ASN A 195 -0.24 0.69 -0.78
N SER A 196 0.46 -0.22 -1.49
CA SER A 196 0.10 -0.67 -2.84
C SER A 196 -1.28 -1.31 -2.90
N ALA A 197 -1.62 -2.14 -1.90
CA ALA A 197 -2.88 -2.84 -1.84
C ALA A 197 -4.07 -1.89 -1.64
N LEU A 198 -3.94 -0.92 -0.75
CA LEU A 198 -4.97 0.08 -0.51
C LEU A 198 -5.16 0.99 -1.73
N ASP A 199 -4.08 1.46 -2.35
CA ASP A 199 -4.16 2.24 -3.59
C ASP A 199 -4.84 1.47 -4.74
N SER A 200 -4.49 0.19 -4.90
CA SER A 200 -5.09 -0.71 -5.88
C SER A 200 -6.58 -0.94 -5.60
N PHE A 201 -6.96 -1.11 -4.34
CA PHE A 201 -8.35 -1.28 -3.90
C PHE A 201 -9.18 -0.03 -4.19
N LEU A 202 -8.69 1.15 -3.78
CA LEU A 202 -9.38 2.44 -3.97
C LEU A 202 -9.56 2.77 -5.45
N THR A 203 -8.58 2.45 -6.30
CA THR A 203 -8.62 2.74 -7.73
C THR A 203 -9.58 1.82 -8.50
N ARG A 204 -9.79 0.59 -8.00
CA ARG A 204 -10.64 -0.43 -8.63
C ARG A 204 -12.09 -0.40 -8.13
N ASN A 205 -12.30 -0.06 -6.87
CA ASN A 205 -13.63 0.02 -6.28
C ASN A 205 -14.30 1.34 -6.70
N ASN A 206 -15.28 1.29 -7.60
CA ASN A 206 -15.96 2.50 -8.10
C ASN A 206 -16.52 3.39 -6.99
N ALA A 207 -17.13 2.80 -5.95
CA ALA A 207 -17.69 3.58 -4.84
C ALA A 207 -16.60 4.27 -4.03
N ALA A 208 -15.50 3.58 -3.74
CA ALA A 208 -14.36 4.18 -3.06
C ALA A 208 -13.67 5.23 -3.95
N LYS A 209 -13.51 4.95 -5.25
CA LYS A 209 -12.93 5.91 -6.20
C LYS A 209 -13.75 7.19 -6.30
N GLU A 210 -15.07 7.12 -6.30
CA GLU A 210 -15.95 8.29 -6.34
C GLU A 210 -15.85 9.12 -5.06
N LEU A 211 -15.78 8.46 -3.90
CA LEU A 211 -15.68 9.13 -2.60
C LEU A 211 -14.29 9.75 -2.36
N PHE A 212 -13.22 9.04 -2.73
CA PHE A 212 -11.85 9.35 -2.33
C PHE A 212 -11.00 9.91 -3.47
N GLY A 213 -11.24 9.51 -4.72
CA GLY A 213 -10.45 9.94 -5.87
C GLY A 213 -10.30 11.45 -5.97
N PRO A 214 -11.40 12.24 -5.96
CA PRO A 214 -11.31 13.70 -6.01
C PRO A 214 -10.56 14.32 -4.83
N LYS A 215 -10.69 13.73 -3.63
CA LYS A 215 -10.02 14.18 -2.40
C LYS A 215 -8.52 13.91 -2.45
N LEU A 216 -8.13 12.69 -2.84
CA LEU A 216 -6.73 12.32 -3.02
C LEU A 216 -6.07 13.12 -4.15
N ASP A 217 -6.77 13.31 -5.27
CA ASP A 217 -6.29 14.15 -6.37
C ASP A 217 -6.10 15.60 -5.94
N LEU A 218 -7.00 16.14 -5.11
CA LEU A 218 -6.86 17.49 -4.55
C LEU A 218 -5.60 17.59 -3.71
N LEU A 219 -5.38 16.62 -2.81
CA LEU A 219 -4.19 16.57 -1.95
C LEU A 219 -2.90 16.48 -2.79
N LYS A 220 -2.87 15.59 -3.79
CA LYS A 220 -1.73 15.42 -4.70
C LYS A 220 -1.48 16.68 -5.56
N LYS A 221 -2.53 17.35 -6.05
CA LYS A 221 -2.42 18.55 -6.91
C LYS A 221 -1.99 19.81 -6.16
N GLN A 222 -2.40 19.95 -4.90
CA GLN A 222 -2.06 21.12 -4.09
C GLN A 222 -0.56 21.12 -3.71
N ASN A 223 0.18 20.05 -4.00
CA ASN A 223 1.58 19.86 -3.65
C ASN A 223 1.85 20.17 -2.17
N LEU A 224 0.84 19.93 -1.32
CA LEU A 224 0.94 20.09 0.11
C LEU A 224 1.85 18.99 0.62
N SER A 225 2.89 19.38 1.35
CA SER A 225 3.70 18.42 2.05
C SER A 225 2.83 17.69 3.08
N GLY A 226 3.13 16.42 3.35
CA GLY A 226 2.40 15.70 4.38
C GLY A 226 2.46 16.40 5.75
N LEU A 227 3.55 17.13 6.04
CA LEU A 227 3.67 17.96 7.25
C LEU A 227 2.62 19.07 7.32
N GLU A 228 2.24 19.67 6.19
CA GLU A 228 1.17 20.68 6.16
C GLU A 228 -0.19 20.04 6.39
N LEU A 229 -0.44 18.85 5.81
CA LEU A 229 -1.68 18.11 6.02
C LEU A 229 -1.84 17.63 7.48
N ALA A 230 -0.76 17.17 8.10
CA ALA A 230 -0.74 16.75 9.51
C ALA A 230 -1.08 17.88 10.50
N ARG A 231 -0.96 19.15 10.08
CA ARG A 231 -1.39 20.29 10.91
C ARG A 231 -2.90 20.49 10.90
N TYR A 232 -3.58 19.99 9.88
CA TYR A 232 -5.02 20.14 9.70
C TYR A 232 -5.80 18.88 10.05
N PHE A 233 -5.15 17.71 10.03
CA PHE A 233 -5.79 16.43 10.28
C PHE A 233 -5.08 15.65 11.39
N ASP A 234 -5.87 15.22 12.37
CA ASP A 234 -5.62 14.04 13.18
C ASP A 234 -6.35 12.82 12.58
N GLU A 235 -6.21 11.65 13.20
CA GLU A 235 -6.82 10.41 12.71
C GLU A 235 -8.35 10.49 12.62
N GLU A 236 -9.01 11.16 13.58
CA GLU A 236 -10.47 11.26 13.64
C GLU A 236 -11.02 12.25 12.60
N SER A 237 -10.45 13.45 12.55
CA SER A 237 -10.81 14.49 11.58
C SER A 237 -10.48 14.08 10.15
N TRP A 238 -9.46 13.24 9.94
CA TRP A 238 -9.23 12.62 8.64
C TRP A 238 -10.42 11.75 8.23
N LEU A 239 -10.84 10.81 9.09
CA LEU A 239 -11.96 9.90 8.81
C LEU A 239 -13.28 10.66 8.56
N GLU A 240 -13.51 11.74 9.31
CA GLU A 240 -14.65 12.64 9.09
C GLU A 240 -14.55 13.35 7.74
N TRP A 241 -13.38 13.90 7.42
CA TRP A 241 -13.15 14.64 6.18
C TRP A 241 -13.28 13.75 4.95
N VAL A 242 -12.75 12.53 4.99
CA VAL A 242 -12.92 11.58 3.89
C VAL A 242 -14.34 10.99 3.82
N GLY A 243 -15.13 11.10 4.89
CA GLY A 243 -16.53 10.66 4.94
C GLY A 243 -16.70 9.18 5.32
N ILE A 244 -15.70 8.60 5.99
CA ILE A 244 -15.79 7.26 6.59
C ILE A 244 -16.56 7.34 7.91
N LYS A 245 -16.31 8.39 8.69
CA LYS A 245 -16.96 8.66 9.98
C LYS A 245 -17.88 9.87 9.86
N GLU A 246 -19.05 9.82 10.49
CA GLU A 246 -19.88 11.02 10.66
C GLU A 246 -19.35 11.84 11.84
N SER A 247 -19.28 13.16 11.64
CA SER A 247 -18.91 14.07 12.72
C SER A 247 -20.03 14.13 13.77
N GLU A 248 -19.70 13.92 15.03
CA GLU A 248 -20.63 14.02 16.17
C GLU A 248 -20.98 15.47 16.52
N ALA A 249 -20.24 16.44 15.97
CA ALA A 249 -20.50 17.86 16.20
C ALA A 249 -21.96 18.20 15.82
N PRO A 250 -22.74 18.87 16.69
CA PRO A 250 -24.15 19.16 16.42
C PRO A 250 -24.36 20.26 15.35
N PHE A 251 -23.27 20.73 14.76
CA PHE A 251 -23.21 21.77 13.74
C PHE A 251 -22.21 21.39 12.63
N THR A 252 -22.26 22.12 11.52
CA THR A 252 -21.28 22.13 10.44
C THR A 252 -20.62 23.51 10.37
N ILE A 253 -19.34 23.56 10.00
CA ILE A 253 -18.62 24.81 9.76
C ILE A 253 -18.92 25.30 8.34
N GLY A 254 -19.25 26.57 8.18
CA GLY A 254 -19.46 27.23 6.90
C GLY A 254 -18.55 28.44 6.75
N LEU A 255 -18.26 28.77 5.49
CA LEU A 255 -17.53 29.98 5.10
C LEU A 255 -18.52 30.93 4.41
N ARG A 256 -18.59 32.17 4.86
CA ARG A 256 -19.37 33.24 4.23
C ARG A 256 -18.40 34.23 3.59
N LEU A 257 -18.60 34.49 2.31
CA LEU A 257 -17.84 35.48 1.56
C LEU A 257 -18.78 36.65 1.30
N ASP A 258 -18.51 37.79 1.91
CA ASP A 258 -19.34 38.99 1.79
C ASP A 258 -18.69 40.00 0.85
N GLU A 259 -19.48 40.49 -0.10
CA GLU A 259 -19.09 41.50 -1.07
C GLU A 259 -19.14 42.91 -0.43
N PRO A 260 -18.16 43.79 -0.69
CA PRO A 260 -18.18 45.16 -0.18
C PRO A 260 -19.40 45.95 -0.70
N GLU A 261 -19.96 46.82 0.14
CA GLU A 261 -21.25 47.51 -0.12
C GLU A 261 -21.28 48.31 -1.43
N ASP A 262 -20.16 48.89 -1.85
CA ASP A 262 -20.04 49.68 -3.08
C ASP A 262 -19.47 48.89 -4.27
N GLY A 263 -19.23 47.57 -4.10
CA GLY A 263 -18.55 46.72 -5.08
C GLY A 263 -17.06 47.04 -5.29
N ASP A 264 -16.54 48.03 -4.55
CA ASP A 264 -15.14 48.45 -4.56
C ASP A 264 -14.57 48.30 -3.15
N GLY A 265 -13.53 47.47 -3.00
CA GLY A 265 -12.93 47.15 -1.71
C GLY A 265 -12.59 45.66 -1.55
N ASP A 266 -12.12 45.31 -0.35
CA ASP A 266 -11.74 43.94 0.01
C ASP A 266 -12.97 43.11 0.37
N TRP A 267 -13.03 41.87 -0.14
CA TRP A 267 -14.03 40.89 0.27
C TRP A 267 -13.71 40.37 1.68
N SER A 268 -14.73 40.20 2.52
CA SER A 268 -14.55 39.58 3.84
C SER A 268 -14.94 38.10 3.81
N LEU A 269 -14.08 37.26 4.40
CA LEU A 269 -14.33 35.84 4.58
C LEU A 269 -14.54 35.55 6.06
N ASP A 270 -15.78 35.22 6.43
CA ASP A 270 -16.17 34.90 7.80
C ASP A 270 -16.44 33.40 7.98
N VAL A 271 -16.27 32.92 9.21
CA VAL A 271 -16.61 31.55 9.60
C VAL A 271 -17.89 31.55 10.43
N PHE A 272 -18.85 30.70 10.05
CA PHE A 272 -20.09 30.50 10.80
C PHE A 272 -20.32 29.02 11.12
N LEU A 273 -21.11 28.76 12.16
CA LEU A 273 -21.59 27.44 12.55
C LEU A 273 -23.06 27.31 12.16
N ARG A 274 -23.42 26.19 11.54
CA ARG A 274 -24.79 25.88 11.12
C ARG A 274 -25.29 24.61 11.79
N GLY A 275 -26.44 24.64 12.42
CA GLY A 275 -27.01 23.48 13.13
C GLY A 275 -27.31 22.31 12.19
N LYS A 276 -26.94 21.08 12.56
CA LYS A 276 -27.32 19.86 11.82
C LYS A 276 -28.80 19.52 11.97
N LYS A 277 -29.36 19.73 13.18
CA LYS A 277 -30.79 19.47 13.47
C LYS A 277 -31.72 20.56 12.94
N ASN A 278 -31.24 21.80 12.91
CA ASN A 278 -31.97 22.94 12.39
C ASN A 278 -31.03 23.76 11.51
N ILE A 279 -31.21 23.64 10.20
CA ILE A 279 -30.34 24.27 9.21
C ILE A 279 -30.48 25.80 9.17
N ASP A 280 -31.53 26.36 9.78
CA ASP A 280 -31.74 27.81 9.89
C ASP A 280 -31.05 28.40 11.13
N GLU A 281 -30.54 27.55 12.03
CA GLU A 281 -29.75 27.97 13.19
C GLU A 281 -28.31 28.23 12.75
N ILE A 282 -28.01 29.48 12.42
CA ILE A 282 -26.69 29.96 12.01
C ILE A 282 -26.14 30.88 13.11
N VAL A 283 -24.88 30.66 13.49
CA VAL A 283 -24.18 31.43 14.52
C VAL A 283 -22.78 31.77 14.02
N ASP A 284 -22.44 33.06 13.99
CA ASP A 284 -21.08 33.48 13.67
C ASP A 284 -20.11 33.05 14.80
N VAL A 285 -18.95 32.53 14.43
CA VAL A 285 -17.97 31.98 15.40
C VAL A 285 -17.45 33.08 16.34
N GLU A 286 -17.37 34.32 15.87
CA GLU A 286 -16.93 35.46 16.68
C GLU A 286 -17.95 35.85 17.77
N ASP A 287 -19.24 35.55 17.56
CA ASP A 287 -20.29 35.80 18.56
C ASP A 287 -20.44 34.61 19.52
N VAL A 288 -19.38 34.36 20.30
CA VAL A 288 -19.28 33.25 21.26
C VAL A 288 -20.48 33.21 22.23
N LYS A 289 -21.12 34.35 22.50
CA LYS A 289 -22.29 34.44 23.38
C LYS A 289 -23.55 33.82 22.76
N ARG A 290 -23.67 33.85 21.43
CA ARG A 290 -24.79 33.25 20.70
C ARG A 290 -24.62 31.75 20.44
N ILE A 291 -23.43 31.18 20.66
CA ILE A 291 -23.20 29.73 20.52
C ILE A 291 -24.08 28.97 21.53
N PRO A 292 -25.03 28.12 21.07
CA PRO A 292 -25.92 27.35 21.93
C PRO A 292 -25.14 26.51 22.93
N ALA A 293 -25.63 26.40 24.17
CA ALA A 293 -24.96 25.63 25.21
C ALA A 293 -24.73 24.16 24.81
N ARG A 294 -25.65 23.58 24.02
CA ARG A 294 -25.56 22.22 23.47
C ARG A 294 -24.47 22.01 22.42
N TRP A 295 -23.84 23.08 21.93
CA TRP A 295 -22.76 23.04 20.93
C TRP A 295 -21.39 23.29 21.56
N ARG A 296 -21.35 23.57 22.87
CA ARG A 296 -20.11 23.80 23.59
C ARG A 296 -19.51 22.44 24.01
N PRO A 297 -18.17 22.30 24.04
CA PRO A 297 -17.50 21.10 24.53
C PRO A 297 -17.86 20.76 25.98
#